data_AF-A0A7V7BZQ8-F1
#
_entry.id   AF-A0A7V7BZQ8-F1
#
_cell.length_a   1.000
_cell.length_b   1.000
_cell.length_c   1.000
_cell.angle_alpha   90.00
_cell.angle_beta   90.00
_cell.angle_gamma   90.00
#
_symmetry.space_group_name_H-M   'P 1'
#
loop_
_entity.id
_entity.type
_entity.pdbx_description
1 polymer ?
#
loop_
_entity_poly.entity_id
_entity_poly.type
_entity_poly.pdbx_seq_one_letter_code
_entity_poly.pdbx_strand_id
1 'polypeptide(L)' 'MLRLLTATFKIAVVSLITGAALSAVDITAADVFAKVGLTEERVIELLESGVRWAVPNLVLGSMIIVPIWILVYLLRPPRG' A
#
# COMPACT_ATOMS: atom_id res chain seq x y z
N MET A 1 5.87 -9.74 14.68
CA MET A 1 5.01 -9.70 13.48
C MET A 1 3.54 -9.47 13.81
N LEU A 2 2.91 -10.23 14.72
CA LEU A 2 1.48 -10.06 15.05
C LEU A 2 1.11 -8.64 15.51
N ARG A 3 1.94 -7.98 16.32
CA ARG A 3 1.70 -6.59 16.77
C ARG A 3 1.59 -5.57 15.62
N LEU A 4 2.43 -5.69 14.60
CA LEU A 4 2.38 -4.80 13.43
C LEU A 4 1.11 -5.06 12.62
N LEU A 5 0.77 -6.33 12.42
CA LEU A 5 -0.44 -6.73 11.70
C LEU A 5 -1.70 -6.20 12.41
N THR A 6 -1.77 -6.33 13.73
CA THR A 6 -2.86 -5.76 14.54
C THR A 6 -2.87 -4.23 14.49
N ALA A 7 -1.71 -3.57 14.51
CA ALA A 7 -1.63 -2.12 14.41
C ALA A 7 -2.12 -1.62 13.04
N THR A 8 -1.65 -2.20 11.94
CA THR A 8 -2.10 -1.87 10.58
C THR A 8 -3.59 -2.12 10.41
N PHE A 9 -4.10 -3.24 10.93
CA PHE A 9 -5.53 -3.55 10.89
C PHE A 9 -6.37 -2.54 11.67
N LYS A 10 -5.96 -2.17 12.88
CA LYS A 10 -6.64 -1.13 13.67
C LYS A 10 -6.66 0.20 12.94
N ILE A 11 -5.54 0.61 12.37
CA ILE A 11 -5.45 1.84 11.58
C ILE A 11 -6.41 1.76 10.40
N ALA A 12 -6.41 0.67 9.64
CA ALA A 12 -7.31 0.49 8.51
C ALA A 12 -8.80 0.58 8.91
N VAL A 13 -9.18 -0.05 10.02
CA VAL A 13 -10.56 0.02 10.55
C VAL A 13 -10.93 1.45 10.96
N VAL A 14 -10.08 2.14 11.70
CA VAL A 14 -10.34 3.53 12.12
C VAL A 14 -10.43 4.45 10.91
N SER A 15 -9.51 4.33 9.94
CA SER A 15 -9.54 5.11 8.70
C SER A 15 -10.81 4.86 7.89
N LEU A 16 -11.28 3.61 7.82
CA LEU A 16 -12.53 3.27 7.14
C LEU A 16 -13.74 3.90 7.83
N ILE A 17 -13.80 3.83 9.16
CA ILE A 17 -14.87 4.47 9.95
C ILE A 17 -14.85 5.99 9.73
N THR A 18 -13.68 6.61 9.78
CA THR A 18 -13.53 8.05 9.53
C THR A 18 -13.96 8.42 8.10
N GLY A 19 -13.53 7.65 7.10
CA GLY A 19 -13.95 7.88 5.70
C GLY A 19 -15.45 7.73 5.51
N ALA A 20 -16.06 6.71 6.12
CA ALA A 20 -17.51 6.52 6.09
C ALA A 20 -18.26 7.66 6.79
N ALA A 21 -17.75 8.15 7.92
CA ALA A 21 -18.32 9.31 8.63
C ALA A 21 -18.23 10.60 7.80
N LEU A 22 -17.10 10.84 7.13
CA LEU A 22 -16.94 11.97 6.21
C LEU A 22 -17.87 11.86 5.00
N SER A 23 -18.01 10.67 4.43
CA SER A 23 -18.94 10.42 3.33
C SER A 23 -20.40 10.60 3.74
N ALA A 24 -20.75 10.35 5.00
CA ALA A 24 -22.10 10.55 5.52
C ALA A 24 -22.50 12.03 5.66
N VAL A 25 -21.53 12.95 5.61
CA VAL A 25 -21.75 14.41 5.61
C VAL A 25 -21.47 15.04 4.24
N ASP A 26 -21.54 14.24 3.17
CA ASP A 26 -21.28 14.63 1.77
C ASP A 26 -19.87 15.18 1.51
N ILE A 27 -18.88 14.89 2.38
CA ILE A 27 -17.48 15.23 2.13
C ILE A 27 -16.84 14.10 1.33
N THR A 28 -16.54 14.38 0.06
CA THR A 28 -15.87 13.43 -0.82
C THR A 28 -14.34 13.58 -0.75
N ALA A 29 -13.62 12.54 -1.18
CA ALA A 29 -12.17 12.63 -1.33
C ALA A 29 -11.77 13.75 -2.32
N ALA A 30 -12.55 13.95 -3.38
CA ALA A 30 -12.35 15.01 -4.36
C ALA A 30 -12.41 16.41 -3.72
N ASP A 31 -13.38 16.65 -2.83
CA ASP A 31 -13.49 17.93 -2.11
C ASP A 31 -12.27 18.21 -1.24
N VAL A 32 -11.73 17.16 -0.60
CA VAL A 32 -10.51 17.26 0.22
C VAL A 32 -9.29 17.51 -0.66
N PHE A 33 -9.16 16.81 -1.79
CA PHE A 33 -8.06 17.00 -2.72
C PHE A 33 -8.09 18.40 -3.36
N ALA A 34 -9.27 18.89 -3.75
CA ALA A 34 -9.46 20.22 -4.30
C ALA A 34 -8.99 21.32 -3.33
N LYS A 35 -9.25 21.17 -2.02
CA LYS A 35 -8.76 22.10 -0.97
C LYS A 35 -7.23 22.12 -0.84
N VAL A 36 -6.56 21.03 -1.19
CA VAL A 36 -5.09 20.92 -1.16
C VAL A 36 -4.48 21.28 -2.53
N GLY A 37 -5.29 21.69 -3.50
CA GLY A 37 -4.84 22.05 -4.86
C GLY A 37 -4.53 20.84 -5.75
N LEU A 38 -4.98 19.64 -5.36
CA LEU A 38 -4.90 18.43 -6.16
C LEU A 38 -6.22 18.25 -6.92
N THR A 39 -6.16 18.29 -8.24
CA THR A 39 -7.32 17.95 -9.09
C THR A 39 -7.50 16.43 -9.16
N GLU A 40 -8.72 15.98 -9.48
CA GLU A 40 -9.02 14.55 -9.64
C GLU A 40 -8.12 13.88 -10.69
N GLU A 41 -7.95 14.53 -11.85
CA GLU A 41 -7.04 14.06 -12.90
C GLU A 41 -5.62 13.87 -12.38
N ARG A 42 -5.14 14.78 -11.53
CA ARG A 42 -3.77 14.72 -11.00
C ARG A 42 -3.61 13.53 -10.05
N VAL A 43 -4.61 13.21 -9.23
CA VAL A 43 -4.56 12.05 -8.33
C VAL A 43 -4.48 10.75 -9.13
N ILE A 44 -5.27 10.62 -10.19
CA ILE A 44 -5.24 9.44 -11.08
C ILE A 44 -3.89 9.35 -11.79
N GLU A 45 -3.36 10.45 -12.32
CA GLU A 45 -2.05 10.50 -12.97
C GLU A 45 -0.91 10.09 -12.01
N LEU A 46 -0.97 10.52 -10.74
CA LEU A 46 -0.01 10.09 -9.71
C LEU A 46 -0.11 8.59 -9.41
N LEU A 47 -1.33 8.05 -9.34
CA LEU A 47 -1.52 6.61 -9.14
C LEU A 47 -0.99 5.80 -10.33
N GLU A 48 -1.35 6.18 -11.55
CA GLU A 48 -0.87 5.50 -12.76
C GLU A 48 0.65 5.57 -12.90
N SER A 49 1.24 6.75 -12.69
CA SER A 49 2.70 6.92 -12.74
C SER A 49 3.39 6.11 -11.64
N GLY A 50 2.82 6.10 -10.42
CA GLY A 50 3.28 5.28 -9.32
C GLY A 50 3.26 3.79 -9.63
N VAL A 51 2.16 3.27 -10.19
CA VAL A 51 2.03 1.87 -10.59
C VAL A 51 3.00 1.53 -11.73
N ARG A 52 3.07 2.38 -12.76
CA ARG A 52 3.96 2.22 -13.91
C ARG A 52 5.43 2.21 -13.53
N TRP A 53 5.81 2.91 -12.45
CA TRP A 53 7.13 2.82 -11.85
C TRP A 53 7.27 1.57 -10.95
N ALA A 54 6.31 1.31 -10.08
CA ALA A 54 6.43 0.28 -9.06
C ALA A 54 6.45 -1.14 -9.66
N VAL A 55 5.55 -1.44 -10.61
CA VAL A 55 5.39 -2.79 -11.19
C VAL A 55 6.69 -3.32 -11.81
N PRO A 56 7.33 -2.64 -12.79
CA PRO A 56 8.56 -3.17 -13.39
C PRO A 56 9.69 -3.29 -12.39
N ASN A 57 9.84 -2.33 -11.47
CA ASN A 57 10.88 -2.36 -10.45
C ASN A 57 10.69 -3.51 -9.45
N LEU A 58 9.43 -3.79 -9.07
CA LEU A 58 9.10 -4.88 -8.18
C LEU A 58 9.35 -6.23 -8.86
N VAL A 59 8.98 -6.36 -10.14
CA VAL A 59 9.30 -7.55 -10.94
C VAL A 59 10.82 -7.76 -11.00
N LEU A 60 11.58 -6.75 -11.39
CA LEU A 60 13.05 -6.82 -11.46
C LEU A 60 13.68 -7.21 -10.12
N GLY A 61 13.26 -6.58 -9.03
CA GLY A 61 13.73 -6.93 -7.69
C GLY A 61 13.36 -8.36 -7.28
N SER A 62 12.14 -8.80 -7.62
CA SER A 62 11.66 -10.14 -7.30
C SER A 62 12.46 -11.24 -8.01
N MET A 63 12.91 -10.99 -9.24
CA MET A 63 13.72 -11.94 -10.02
C MET A 63 15.06 -12.28 -9.34
N ILE A 64 15.55 -11.42 -8.44
CA ILE A 64 16.79 -11.62 -7.70
C ILE A 64 16.49 -12.11 -6.27
N ILE A 65 15.60 -11.40 -5.56
CA ILE A 65 15.35 -11.64 -4.14
C ILE A 65 14.65 -12.99 -3.91
N VAL A 66 13.67 -13.35 -4.74
CA VAL A 66 12.89 -14.59 -4.55
C VAL A 66 13.77 -15.84 -4.69
N PRO A 67 14.61 -16.00 -5.74
CA PRO A 67 15.52 -17.14 -5.83
C PRO A 67 16.53 -17.22 -4.68
N ILE A 68 17.09 -16.08 -4.25
CA ILE A 68 18.02 -16.05 -3.10
C ILE A 68 17.31 -16.52 -1.84
N TRP A 69 16.08 -16.05 -1.61
CA TRP A 69 15.29 -16.45 -0.45
C TRP A 69 14.97 -17.94 -0.46
N ILE A 70 14.63 -18.50 -1.63
CA ILE A 70 14.43 -19.94 -1.82
C ILE A 70 15.70 -20.72 -1.48
N LEU A 71 16.86 -20.30 -1.99
CA LEU A 71 18.15 -20.93 -1.69
C LEU A 71 18.47 -20.89 -0.20
N VAL A 72 18.33 -19.72 0.44
CA VAL A 72 18.57 -19.56 1.87
C VAL A 72 17.61 -20.42 2.70
N TYR A 73 16.34 -20.50 2.28
CA TYR A 73 15.34 -21.33 2.96
C TYR A 73 15.67 -22.81 2.83
N LEU A 74 16.03 -23.27 1.63
CA LEU A 74 16.35 -24.67 1.34
C LEU A 74 17.65 -25.12 2.02
N LEU A 75 18.65 -24.25 2.07
CA LEU A 75 19.95 -24.51 2.71
C LEU A 75 19.94 -24.25 4.21
N ARG A 76 18.81 -23.81 4.79
CA ARG A 76 18.71 -23.53 6.22
C ARG A 76 18.80 -24.84 6.99
N PRO A 77 19.87 -25.10 7.77
CA PRO A 77 19.96 -26.34 8.53
C PRO A 77 18.79 -26.41 9.53
N PRO A 78 18.22 -27.60 9.74
CA PRO A 78 17.15 -27.79 10.71
C PRO A 78 17.69 -27.36 12.08
N ARG A 79 17.08 -26.32 12.64
CA ARG A 79 17.37 -25.90 14.01
C ARG A 79 16.70 -26.93 14.92
N GLY A 80 17.48 -27.90 15.39
CA GLY A 80 17.18 -28.64 16.61
C GLY A 80 17.29 -27.76 17.83
#